data_AF-A0A0L8FXP0-F1
#
_entry.id   AF-A0A0L8FXP0-F1
#
_cell.length_a   1.000
_cell.length_b   1.000
_cell.length_c   1.000
_cell.angle_alpha   90.00
_cell.angle_beta   90.00
_cell.angle_gamma   90.00
#
_symmetry.space_group_name_H-M   'P 1'
#
loop_
_entity.id
_entity.type
_entity.pdbx_description
1 polymer ?
#
loop_
_entity_poly.entity_id
_entity_poly.type
_entity_poly.pdbx_seq_one_letter_code
_entity_poly.pdbx_strand_id
1 'polypeptide(L)'
;MLEEQKQSFTELRKEQQRLQEDHWQFKEEFRGVSDDVAWCKQQMERLNKRMERVEKFCAAEPGVAKSEVVAVAASSCNAPTSGCGSPGVQSSGVVSIRKKPQEFDGKVSCEAYRIQFEMLADKNDWDEGQRAVQLATSLKGPALEVLGQLSKADKNRYSALVEVLERKYGTMAKGEPLQQLAQDLESTVHKAFPTAIPDLLSLLLKEQFIDALDSVDLKVQVKQTRPGTMQKALARALEFESYVKSSTGNFWGECWTCRKKGHMSYDCPTRNKESEN
;
A
#
# COMPACT_ATOMS: atom_id res chain seq x y z
N MET A 1 29.47 -67.41 -23.14
CA MET A 1 30.32 -67.00 -22.00
C MET A 1 31.38 -65.95 -22.37
N LEU A 2 32.45 -66.25 -23.10
CA LEU A 2 33.53 -65.26 -23.37
C LEU A 2 33.06 -64.08 -24.24
N GLU A 3 32.22 -64.36 -25.24
CA GLU A 3 31.71 -63.35 -26.17
C GLU A 3 30.67 -62.43 -25.52
N GLU A 4 29.84 -62.98 -24.62
CA GLU A 4 28.90 -62.20 -23.79
C GLU A 4 29.64 -61.29 -22.80
N GLN A 5 30.78 -61.73 -22.25
CA GLN A 5 31.61 -60.88 -21.40
C GLN A 5 32.25 -59.73 -22.18
N LYS A 6 32.72 -59.97 -23.42
CA LYS A 6 33.23 -58.90 -24.28
C LYS A 6 32.14 -57.89 -24.62
N GLN A 7 30.93 -58.36 -24.95
CA GLN A 7 29.78 -57.49 -25.23
C GLN A 7 29.40 -56.64 -24.01
N SER A 8 29.35 -57.25 -22.82
CA SER A 8 29.10 -56.54 -21.56
C SER A 8 30.17 -55.47 -21.28
N PHE A 9 31.45 -55.77 -21.54
CA PHE A 9 32.53 -54.80 -21.34
C PHE A 9 32.46 -53.64 -22.35
N THR A 10 32.06 -53.91 -23.60
CA THR A 10 31.86 -52.86 -24.60
C THR A 10 30.66 -51.96 -24.27
N GLU A 11 29.57 -52.53 -23.75
CA GLU A 11 28.41 -51.72 -23.30
C GLU A 11 28.77 -50.87 -22.09
N LEU A 12 29.46 -51.43 -21.09
CA LEU A 12 29.95 -50.66 -19.94
C LEU A 12 30.85 -49.49 -20.35
N ARG A 13 31.70 -49.69 -21.36
CA ARG A 13 32.56 -48.62 -21.89
C ARG A 13 31.77 -47.52 -22.61
N LYS A 14 30.74 -47.88 -23.36
CA LYS A 14 29.81 -46.91 -23.99
C LYS A 14 29.00 -46.14 -22.93
N GLU A 15 28.51 -46.84 -21.91
CA GLU A 15 27.80 -46.24 -20.77
C GLU A 15 28.70 -45.23 -20.05
N GLN A 16 29.95 -45.61 -19.77
CA GLN A 16 30.93 -44.73 -19.15
C GLN A 16 31.21 -43.49 -20.00
N GLN A 17 31.30 -43.63 -21.32
CA GLN A 17 31.53 -42.51 -22.23
C GLN A 17 30.32 -41.56 -22.28
N ARG A 18 29.09 -42.09 -22.33
CA ARG A 18 27.85 -41.28 -22.24
C ARG A 18 27.81 -40.48 -20.94
N LEU A 19 28.09 -41.12 -19.80
CA LEU A 19 28.09 -40.43 -18.51
C LEU A 19 29.15 -39.31 -18.43
N GLN A 20 30.28 -39.45 -19.13
CA GLN A 20 31.27 -38.37 -19.21
C GLN A 20 30.80 -37.19 -20.08
N GLU A 21 30.11 -37.47 -21.18
CA GLU A 21 29.52 -36.45 -22.05
C GLU A 21 28.39 -35.70 -21.33
N ASP A 22 27.50 -36.40 -20.65
CA ASP A 22 26.42 -35.82 -19.85
C ASP A 22 26.97 -34.94 -18.71
N HIS A 23 28.00 -35.41 -18.01
CA HIS A 23 28.66 -34.63 -16.97
C HIS A 23 29.35 -33.37 -17.51
N TRP A 24 29.97 -33.46 -18.70
CA TRP A 24 30.56 -32.30 -19.37
C TRP A 24 29.49 -31.28 -19.77
N GLN A 25 28.39 -31.73 -20.37
CA GLN A 25 27.27 -30.87 -20.76
C GLN A 25 26.63 -30.18 -19.56
N PHE A 26 26.37 -30.92 -18.48
CA PHE A 26 25.85 -30.38 -17.23
C PHE A 26 26.76 -29.28 -16.65
N LYS A 27 28.08 -29.46 -16.74
CA LYS A 27 29.05 -28.47 -16.26
C LYS A 27 29.03 -27.18 -17.09
N GLU A 28 28.83 -27.26 -18.39
CA GLU A 28 28.71 -26.09 -19.26
C GLU A 28 27.37 -25.36 -19.07
N GLU A 29 26.27 -26.10 -18.88
CA GLU A 29 24.98 -25.50 -18.50
C GLU A 29 25.08 -24.77 -17.16
N PHE A 30 25.74 -25.36 -16.16
CA PHE A 30 25.95 -24.73 -14.85
C PHE A 30 26.84 -23.48 -14.94
N ARG A 31 27.84 -23.49 -15.84
CA ARG A 31 28.68 -22.31 -16.13
C ARG A 31 27.84 -21.18 -16.73
N GLY A 32 26.98 -21.48 -17.71
CA GLY A 32 26.07 -20.50 -18.31
C GLY A 32 25.13 -19.87 -17.29
N VAL A 33 24.52 -20.67 -16.40
CA VAL A 33 23.67 -20.16 -15.31
C VAL A 33 24.45 -19.26 -14.35
N SER A 34 25.71 -19.59 -14.05
CA SER A 34 26.58 -18.76 -13.21
C SER A 34 26.87 -17.40 -13.86
N ASP A 35 27.12 -17.38 -15.17
CA ASP A 35 27.37 -16.16 -15.93
C ASP A 35 26.11 -15.28 -16.03
N ASP A 36 24.93 -15.89 -16.22
CA ASP A 36 23.64 -15.19 -16.21
C ASP A 36 23.31 -14.57 -14.84
N VAL A 37 23.62 -15.30 -13.75
CA VAL A 37 23.47 -14.79 -12.38
C VAL A 37 24.45 -13.65 -12.10
N ALA A 38 25.68 -13.74 -12.59
CA ALA A 38 26.67 -12.67 -12.48
C ALA A 38 26.24 -11.42 -13.26
N TRP A 39 25.71 -11.60 -14.47
CA TRP A 39 25.17 -10.53 -15.30
C TRP A 39 23.98 -9.84 -14.61
N CYS A 40 23.03 -10.62 -14.09
CA CYS A 40 21.86 -10.09 -13.35
C CYS A 40 22.28 -9.27 -12.13
N LYS A 41 23.24 -9.76 -11.35
CA LYS A 41 23.81 -9.01 -10.20
C LYS A 41 24.43 -7.69 -10.65
N GLN A 42 25.20 -7.70 -11.72
CA GLN A 42 25.82 -6.49 -12.26
C GLN A 42 24.79 -5.47 -12.77
N GLN A 43 23.69 -5.93 -13.39
CA GLN A 43 22.61 -5.05 -13.82
C GLN A 43 21.85 -4.44 -12.64
N MET A 44 21.56 -5.22 -11.59
CA MET A 44 20.95 -4.69 -10.37
C MET A 44 21.82 -3.62 -9.71
N GLU A 45 23.14 -3.81 -9.67
CA GLU A 45 24.04 -2.82 -9.08
C GLU A 45 24.14 -1.54 -9.93
N ARG A 46 24.05 -1.65 -11.26
CA ARG A 46 23.93 -0.49 -12.14
C ARG A 46 22.63 0.28 -11.90
N LEU A 47 21.52 -0.41 -11.66
CA LEU A 47 20.24 0.21 -11.32
C LEU A 47 20.29 0.89 -9.94
N ASN A 48 20.89 0.25 -8.94
CA ASN A 48 21.06 0.84 -7.61
C ASN A 48 21.87 2.15 -7.66
N LYS A 49 22.98 2.17 -8.41
CA LYS A 49 23.78 3.38 -8.66
C LYS A 49 23.05 4.47 -9.46
N ARG A 50 21.98 4.13 -10.20
CA ARG A 50 21.14 5.11 -10.88
C ARG A 50 20.11 5.70 -9.90
N MET A 51 19.52 4.87 -9.04
CA MET A 51 18.63 5.35 -7.97
C MET A 51 19.36 6.29 -7.01
N GLU A 52 20.56 5.94 -6.52
CA GLU A 52 21.35 6.82 -5.65
C GLU A 52 21.66 8.19 -6.30
N ARG A 53 21.80 8.22 -7.62
CA ARG A 53 22.00 9.48 -8.37
C ARG A 53 20.72 10.31 -8.45
N VAL A 54 19.56 9.67 -8.58
CA VAL A 54 18.26 10.35 -8.53
C VAL A 54 17.98 10.87 -7.12
N GLU A 55 18.27 10.08 -6.08
CA GLU A 55 18.14 10.51 -4.69
C GLU A 55 19.06 11.69 -4.37
N LYS A 56 20.32 11.66 -4.83
CA LYS A 56 21.24 12.80 -4.69
C LYS A 56 20.81 14.02 -5.50
N PHE A 57 20.18 13.83 -6.66
CA PHE A 57 19.63 14.92 -7.46
C PHE A 57 18.41 15.57 -6.77
N CYS A 58 17.53 14.77 -6.18
CA CYS A 58 16.40 15.25 -5.39
C CYS A 58 16.85 15.91 -4.07
N ALA A 59 17.94 15.46 -3.46
CA ALA A 59 18.52 16.06 -2.26
C ALA A 59 19.31 17.35 -2.52
N ALA A 60 19.70 17.63 -3.77
CA ALA A 60 20.53 18.78 -4.15
C ALA A 60 19.73 20.05 -4.55
N GLU A 61 18.40 20.05 -4.45
CA GLU A 61 17.57 21.24 -4.64
C GLU A 61 17.00 21.75 -3.31
N PRO A 62 17.72 22.64 -2.60
CA PRO A 62 17.11 23.65 -1.76
C PRO A 62 17.22 25.01 -2.46
N GLY A 63 16.23 25.33 -3.30
CA GLY A 63 15.90 26.72 -3.62
C GLY A 63 15.82 27.03 -5.11
N VAL A 64 14.60 27.35 -5.59
CA VAL A 64 14.15 28.72 -5.85
C VAL A 64 12.68 28.68 -6.29
N ALA A 65 11.82 29.30 -5.48
CA ALA A 65 10.62 29.97 -5.95
C ALA A 65 10.47 31.27 -5.15
N LYS A 66 11.38 32.23 -5.37
CA LYS A 66 11.10 33.65 -5.10
C LYS A 66 10.50 34.21 -6.37
N SER A 67 9.22 34.56 -6.31
CA SER A 67 8.53 35.25 -7.38
C SER A 67 9.06 36.68 -7.46
N GLU A 68 9.82 36.97 -8.51
CA GLU A 68 10.26 38.32 -8.88
C GLU A 68 9.11 38.99 -9.65
N VAL A 69 8.44 39.94 -9.01
CA VAL A 69 7.39 40.76 -9.65
C VAL A 69 8.05 42.02 -10.17
N VAL A 70 8.06 42.16 -11.50
CA VAL A 70 8.58 43.33 -12.21
C VAL A 70 7.72 44.55 -11.88
N ALA A 71 8.37 45.55 -11.28
CA ALA A 71 7.80 46.88 -11.05
C ALA A 71 7.79 47.70 -12.34
N VAL A 72 6.64 48.27 -12.69
CA VAL A 72 6.53 49.41 -13.62
C VAL A 72 6.20 50.64 -12.79
N ALA A 73 7.05 51.65 -12.94
CA ALA A 73 7.05 52.89 -12.17
C ALA A 73 5.88 53.82 -12.51
N ALA A 74 5.39 54.53 -11.49
CA ALA A 74 4.91 55.90 -11.63
C ALA A 74 5.40 56.71 -10.41
N SER A 75 5.96 57.87 -10.70
CA SER A 75 6.80 58.71 -9.85
C SER A 75 6.01 59.86 -9.22
N SER A 76 6.54 60.42 -8.12
CA SER A 76 6.25 61.74 -7.51
C SER A 76 4.91 61.90 -6.75
N CYS A 77 4.79 62.54 -5.59
CA CYS A 77 5.72 63.26 -4.71
C CYS A 77 5.05 63.56 -3.33
N ASN A 78 5.90 63.67 -2.30
CA ASN A 78 5.83 64.51 -1.08
C ASN A 78 4.69 64.36 -0.02
N ALA A 79 5.09 63.83 1.14
CA ALA A 79 5.04 64.36 2.53
C ALA A 79 4.31 65.71 2.83
N PRO A 80 4.01 66.09 4.12
CA PRO A 80 3.92 65.30 5.37
C PRO A 80 2.78 65.74 6.36
N THR A 81 2.75 65.06 7.52
CA THR A 81 2.31 65.54 8.86
C THR A 81 0.86 65.36 9.35
N SER A 82 0.80 64.95 10.63
CA SER A 82 -0.08 65.45 11.69
C SER A 82 -1.51 64.91 11.81
N GLY A 83 -1.81 64.36 13.00
CA GLY A 83 -3.10 64.61 13.66
C GLY A 83 -3.76 63.39 14.32
N CYS A 84 -3.85 63.42 15.65
CA CYS A 84 -4.70 62.58 16.49
C CYS A 84 -6.19 62.62 16.10
N GLY A 85 -6.91 61.53 16.41
CA GLY A 85 -8.36 61.57 16.61
C GLY A 85 -9.07 60.23 16.41
N SER A 86 -9.40 59.53 17.49
CA SER A 86 -10.58 58.64 17.54
C SER A 86 -11.87 59.50 17.54
N PRO A 87 -13.11 58.97 17.51
CA PRO A 87 -13.61 57.60 17.27
C PRO A 87 -14.74 57.52 16.22
N GLY A 88 -15.09 56.33 15.71
CA GLY A 88 -16.34 56.18 14.94
C GLY A 88 -16.52 54.86 14.20
N VAL A 89 -17.32 53.98 14.81
CA VAL A 89 -18.10 52.86 14.25
C VAL A 89 -18.33 52.92 12.73
N GLN A 90 -18.00 51.84 12.01
CA GLN A 90 -18.98 51.08 11.22
C GLN A 90 -18.43 49.74 10.71
N SER A 91 -19.20 48.71 11.04
CA SER A 91 -19.13 47.34 10.58
C SER A 91 -19.10 47.25 9.05
N SER A 92 -18.15 46.50 8.51
CA SER A 92 -18.34 45.82 7.24
C SER A 92 -17.62 44.47 7.33
N GLY A 93 -18.39 43.47 7.76
CA GLY A 93 -17.94 42.09 7.81
C GLY A 93 -17.56 41.63 6.41
N VAL A 94 -16.26 41.42 6.19
CA VAL A 94 -15.79 40.57 5.10
C VAL A 94 -16.28 39.17 5.45
N VAL A 95 -17.38 38.75 4.83
CA VAL A 95 -17.85 37.36 4.92
C VAL A 95 -16.80 36.53 4.20
N SER A 96 -15.82 36.03 4.95
CA SER A 96 -14.91 35.01 4.45
C SER A 96 -15.78 33.82 4.05
N ILE A 97 -15.91 33.56 2.75
CA ILE A 97 -16.64 32.43 2.21
C ILE A 97 -15.85 31.18 2.63
N ARG A 98 -16.19 30.64 3.80
CA ARG A 98 -15.62 29.39 4.33
C ARG A 98 -16.02 28.27 3.37
N LYS A 99 -15.06 27.73 2.62
CA LYS A 99 -15.33 26.62 1.70
C LYS A 99 -15.65 25.37 2.50
N LYS A 100 -16.84 24.80 2.27
CA LYS A 100 -17.29 23.55 2.88
C LYS A 100 -16.54 22.36 2.24
N PRO A 101 -16.22 21.31 3.01
CA PRO A 101 -15.68 20.08 2.43
C PRO A 101 -16.68 19.41 1.50
N GLN A 102 -16.13 18.69 0.53
CA GLN A 102 -16.90 17.84 -0.36
C GLN A 102 -17.53 16.69 0.43
N GLU A 103 -18.72 16.25 0.01
CA GLU A 103 -19.39 15.11 0.60
C GLU A 103 -18.64 13.80 0.26
N PHE A 104 -18.54 12.89 1.23
CA PHE A 104 -17.89 11.60 1.07
C PHE A 104 -18.90 10.47 1.26
N ASP A 105 -19.15 9.72 0.20
CA ASP A 105 -20.06 8.57 0.17
C ASP A 105 -19.32 7.21 0.19
N GLY A 106 -17.99 7.23 0.21
CA GLY A 106 -17.15 6.03 0.17
C GLY A 106 -16.83 5.50 -1.23
N LYS A 107 -17.22 6.19 -2.31
CA LYS A 107 -16.91 5.76 -3.70
C LYS A 107 -15.55 6.23 -4.21
N VAL A 108 -15.04 7.34 -3.68
CA VAL A 108 -13.70 7.86 -3.98
C VAL A 108 -12.71 7.31 -2.95
N SER A 109 -11.42 7.21 -3.30
CA SER A 109 -10.42 6.70 -2.35
C SER A 109 -10.39 7.57 -1.09
N CYS A 110 -10.45 6.92 0.08
CA CYS A 110 -10.45 7.62 1.36
C CYS A 110 -9.19 8.46 1.54
N GLU A 111 -8.05 7.99 1.02
CA GLU A 111 -6.78 8.71 1.07
C GLU A 111 -6.79 10.00 0.24
N ALA A 112 -7.28 9.96 -1.01
CA ALA A 112 -7.37 11.17 -1.83
C ALA A 112 -8.36 12.18 -1.24
N TYR A 113 -9.48 11.69 -0.67
CA TYR A 113 -10.43 12.54 0.04
C TYR A 113 -9.81 13.19 1.28
N ARG A 114 -9.04 12.44 2.08
CA ARG A 114 -8.36 12.95 3.28
C ARG A 114 -7.39 14.08 2.92
N ILE A 115 -6.58 13.89 1.89
CA ILE A 115 -5.64 14.93 1.41
C ILE A 115 -6.41 16.21 1.05
N GLN A 116 -7.50 16.10 0.30
CA GLN A 116 -8.33 17.25 -0.06
C GLN A 116 -8.96 17.93 1.17
N PHE A 117 -9.43 17.13 2.13
CA PHE A 117 -10.02 17.62 3.37
C PHE A 117 -8.99 18.36 4.24
N GLU A 118 -7.77 17.82 4.37
CA GLU A 118 -6.68 18.43 5.14
C GLU A 118 -6.23 19.75 4.51
N MET A 119 -6.08 19.80 3.18
CA MET A 119 -5.80 21.05 2.47
C MET A 119 -6.86 22.14 2.71
N LEU A 120 -8.14 21.74 2.82
CA LEU A 120 -9.25 22.63 3.17
C LEU A 120 -9.21 23.06 4.64
N ALA A 121 -8.90 22.13 5.53
CA ALA A 121 -8.79 22.39 6.97
C ALA A 121 -7.66 23.38 7.27
N ASP A 122 -6.50 23.20 6.64
CA ASP A 122 -5.35 24.08 6.80
C ASP A 122 -5.64 25.47 6.22
N LYS A 123 -6.33 25.55 5.07
CA LYS A 123 -6.74 26.83 4.48
C LYS A 123 -7.80 27.58 5.29
N ASN A 124 -8.59 26.86 6.07
CA ASN A 124 -9.64 27.43 6.90
C ASN A 124 -9.21 27.56 8.38
N ASP A 125 -7.94 27.28 8.71
CA ASP A 125 -7.38 27.30 10.06
C ASP A 125 -8.21 26.48 11.07
N TRP A 126 -8.68 25.30 10.68
CA TRP A 126 -9.49 24.46 11.55
C TRP A 126 -8.67 23.77 12.65
N ASP A 127 -9.13 23.93 13.89
CA ASP A 127 -8.65 23.14 15.02
C ASP A 127 -9.12 21.67 14.95
N GLU A 128 -8.56 20.80 15.80
CA GLU A 128 -8.87 19.36 15.79
C GLU A 128 -10.36 19.07 16.00
N GLY A 129 -11.04 19.84 16.85
CA GLY A 129 -12.47 19.69 17.11
C GLY A 129 -13.31 20.12 15.91
N GLN A 130 -12.94 21.22 15.26
CA GLN A 130 -13.57 21.72 14.04
C GLN A 130 -13.38 20.74 12.89
N ARG A 131 -12.18 20.16 12.73
CA ARG A 131 -11.90 19.10 11.75
C ARG A 131 -12.80 17.89 11.98
N ALA A 132 -12.97 17.45 13.24
CA ALA A 132 -13.82 16.32 13.59
C ALA A 132 -15.29 16.56 13.22
N VAL A 133 -15.85 17.70 13.63
CA VAL A 133 -17.24 18.07 13.33
C VAL A 133 -17.44 18.20 11.82
N GLN A 134 -16.48 18.79 11.14
CA GLN A 134 -16.59 19.09 9.72
C GLN A 134 -16.41 17.84 8.85
N LEU A 135 -15.60 16.86 9.30
CA LEU A 135 -15.51 15.53 8.72
C LEU A 135 -16.79 14.74 8.98
N ALA A 136 -17.30 14.72 10.21
CA ALA A 136 -18.54 14.00 10.54
C ALA A 136 -19.75 14.51 9.74
N THR A 137 -19.81 15.81 9.46
CA THR A 137 -20.90 16.42 8.67
C THR A 137 -20.74 16.25 7.16
N SER A 138 -19.54 15.94 6.66
CA SER A 138 -19.30 15.68 5.24
C SER A 138 -19.54 14.21 4.84
N LEU A 139 -19.62 13.29 5.80
CA LEU A 139 -19.96 11.88 5.52
C LEU A 139 -21.41 11.73 5.07
N LYS A 140 -21.63 10.94 4.01
CA LYS A 140 -22.94 10.62 3.43
C LYS A 140 -23.06 9.13 3.12
N GLY A 141 -24.30 8.66 3.00
CA GLY A 141 -24.60 7.30 2.58
C GLY A 141 -23.92 6.24 3.47
N PRO A 142 -23.30 5.19 2.90
CA PRO A 142 -22.64 4.12 3.66
C PRO A 142 -21.52 4.61 4.59
N ALA A 143 -20.87 5.73 4.26
CA ALA A 143 -19.79 6.28 5.09
C ALA A 143 -20.30 6.84 6.43
N LEU A 144 -21.58 7.19 6.52
CA LEU A 144 -22.20 7.74 7.73
C LEU A 144 -22.28 6.71 8.86
N GLU A 145 -22.35 5.42 8.54
CA GLU A 145 -22.38 4.33 9.53
C GLU A 145 -21.14 4.29 10.44
N VAL A 146 -20.00 4.85 9.99
CA VAL A 146 -18.76 5.01 10.77
C VAL A 146 -19.04 5.77 12.07
N LEU A 147 -19.93 6.76 12.02
CA LEU A 147 -20.34 7.54 13.19
C LEU A 147 -21.16 6.72 14.19
N GLY A 148 -21.77 5.60 13.76
CA GLY A 148 -22.50 4.69 14.65
C GLY A 148 -21.58 3.85 15.54
N GLN A 149 -20.33 3.64 15.12
CA GLN A 149 -19.37 2.76 15.79
C GLN A 149 -18.54 3.46 16.88
N LEU A 150 -18.60 4.80 16.93
CA LEU A 150 -17.81 5.64 17.83
C LEU A 150 -18.60 6.13 19.04
N SER A 151 -17.94 6.26 20.19
CA SER A 151 -18.52 6.90 21.38
C SER A 151 -18.70 8.41 21.17
N LYS A 152 -19.52 9.08 21.99
CA LYS A 152 -19.71 10.54 21.89
C LYS A 152 -18.40 11.33 22.09
N ALA A 153 -17.48 10.82 22.89
CA ALA A 153 -16.18 11.46 23.11
C ALA A 153 -15.27 11.32 21.88
N ASP A 154 -15.27 10.15 21.24
CA ASP A 154 -14.42 9.87 20.07
C ASP A 154 -14.91 10.60 18.81
N LYS A 155 -16.20 10.94 18.72
CA LYS A 155 -16.76 11.73 17.62
C LYS A 155 -16.21 13.15 17.53
N ASN A 156 -15.66 13.68 18.62
CA ASN A 156 -15.06 15.00 18.65
C ASN A 156 -13.55 14.97 18.37
N ARG A 157 -12.98 13.77 18.14
CA ARG A 157 -11.55 13.58 17.92
C ARG A 157 -11.31 13.21 16.46
N TYR A 158 -10.68 14.11 15.71
CA TYR A 158 -10.45 13.92 14.28
C TYR A 158 -9.65 12.63 14.01
N SER A 159 -8.60 12.39 14.81
CA SER A 159 -7.79 11.17 14.72
C SER A 159 -8.61 9.88 14.85
N ALA A 160 -9.55 9.81 15.80
CA ALA A 160 -10.40 8.64 15.97
C ALA A 160 -11.38 8.44 14.80
N LEU A 161 -11.91 9.52 14.22
CA LEU A 161 -12.76 9.44 13.04
C LEU A 161 -11.98 8.93 11.82
N VAL A 162 -10.79 9.47 11.60
CA VAL A 162 -9.90 9.07 10.50
C VAL A 162 -9.51 7.61 10.64
N GLU A 163 -9.14 7.13 11.83
CA GLU A 163 -8.79 5.71 12.04
C GLU A 163 -9.93 4.75 11.65
N VAL A 164 -11.19 5.08 12.00
CA VAL A 164 -12.33 4.22 11.64
C VAL A 164 -12.68 4.36 10.15
N LEU A 165 -12.53 5.55 9.58
CA LEU A 165 -12.68 5.77 8.15
C LEU A 165 -11.63 5.02 7.34
N GLU A 166 -10.37 5.05 7.74
CA GLU A 166 -9.28 4.29 7.13
C GLU A 166 -9.47 2.79 7.29
N ARG A 167 -9.97 2.35 8.45
CA ARG A 167 -10.31 0.94 8.65
C ARG A 167 -11.41 0.47 7.71
N LYS A 168 -12.38 1.34 7.36
CA LYS A 168 -13.53 1.00 6.52
C LYS A 168 -13.31 1.28 5.02
N TYR A 169 -12.51 2.29 4.68
CA TYR A 169 -12.37 2.84 3.32
C TYR A 169 -10.92 3.18 2.90
N GLY A 170 -9.93 3.00 3.78
CA GLY A 170 -8.51 3.25 3.50
C GLY A 170 -7.91 2.19 2.58
N THR A 171 -8.17 2.30 1.29
CA THR A 171 -7.49 1.56 0.22
C THR A 171 -6.22 2.32 -0.15
N MET A 172 -5.01 1.77 0.05
CA MET A 172 -4.42 0.81 -0.89
C MET A 172 -3.64 -0.38 -0.26
N ALA A 173 -3.91 -0.77 0.98
CA ALA A 173 -3.26 -1.96 1.57
C ALA A 173 -4.03 -2.53 2.76
N LYS A 174 -5.37 -2.61 2.68
CA LYS A 174 -6.20 -3.13 3.79
C LYS A 174 -7.53 -3.81 3.43
N GLY A 175 -7.71 -4.26 2.18
CA GLY A 175 -8.94 -4.98 1.79
C GLY A 175 -9.51 -4.68 0.40
N GLU A 176 -8.68 -4.34 -0.58
CA GLU A 176 -9.13 -4.45 -1.98
C GLU A 176 -9.29 -5.93 -2.34
N PRO A 177 -10.25 -6.30 -3.21
CA PRO A 177 -10.24 -7.65 -3.75
C PRO A 177 -8.88 -7.86 -4.41
N LEU A 178 -8.19 -8.95 -4.08
CA LEU A 178 -6.81 -9.21 -4.54
C LEU A 178 -6.61 -9.01 -6.05
N GLN A 179 -7.69 -9.19 -6.82
CA GLN A 179 -7.76 -8.95 -8.26
C GLN A 179 -7.56 -7.47 -8.64
N GLN A 180 -8.14 -6.54 -7.88
CA GLN A 180 -7.99 -5.10 -8.11
C GLN A 180 -6.55 -4.65 -7.82
N LEU A 181 -5.98 -5.10 -6.69
CA LEU A 181 -4.58 -4.85 -6.35
C LEU A 181 -3.63 -5.31 -7.48
N ALA A 182 -3.86 -6.50 -8.03
CA ALA A 182 -3.07 -7.01 -9.15
C ALA A 182 -3.20 -6.15 -10.42
N GLN A 183 -4.42 -5.69 -10.74
CA GLN A 183 -4.67 -4.83 -11.90
C GLN A 183 -4.02 -3.45 -11.75
N ASP A 184 -4.07 -2.87 -10.55
CA ASP A 184 -3.49 -1.55 -10.29
C ASP A 184 -1.96 -1.59 -10.32
N LEU A 185 -1.36 -2.67 -9.83
CA LEU A 185 0.08 -2.91 -9.98
C LEU A 185 0.48 -3.09 -11.44
N GLU A 186 -0.26 -3.88 -12.23
CA GLU A 186 -0.02 -4.04 -13.66
C GLU A 186 -0.11 -2.71 -14.41
N SER A 187 -1.17 -1.94 -14.17
CA SER A 187 -1.38 -0.61 -14.77
C SER A 187 -0.25 0.36 -14.41
N THR A 188 0.16 0.38 -13.14
CA THR A 188 1.22 1.28 -12.65
C THR A 188 2.57 0.93 -13.26
N VAL A 189 2.92 -0.35 -13.30
CA VAL A 189 4.21 -0.80 -13.83
C VAL A 189 4.29 -0.60 -15.34
N HIS A 190 3.23 -0.84 -16.09
CA HIS A 190 3.20 -0.57 -17.54
C HIS A 190 3.33 0.93 -17.86
N LYS A 191 2.78 1.81 -17.00
CA LYS A 191 2.95 3.26 -17.13
C LYS A 191 4.36 3.72 -16.77
N ALA A 192 4.94 3.17 -15.72
CA ALA A 192 6.26 3.55 -15.22
C ALA A 192 7.40 3.01 -16.11
N PHE A 193 7.20 1.87 -16.76
CA PHE A 193 8.24 1.16 -17.51
C PHE A 193 7.75 0.63 -18.87
N PRO A 194 7.41 1.52 -19.83
CA PRO A 194 6.82 1.13 -21.12
C PRO A 194 7.76 0.32 -22.05
N THR A 195 9.07 0.31 -21.79
CA THR A 195 10.09 -0.38 -22.60
C THR A 195 10.90 -1.43 -21.82
N ALA A 196 10.43 -1.83 -20.63
CA ALA A 196 11.16 -2.79 -19.80
C ALA A 196 11.01 -4.24 -20.29
N ILE A 197 11.99 -5.07 -19.91
CA ILE A 197 12.03 -6.50 -20.24
C ILE A 197 10.88 -7.21 -19.51
N PRO A 198 10.01 -7.96 -20.21
CA PRO A 198 8.83 -8.60 -19.63
C PRO A 198 9.12 -9.50 -18.42
N ASP A 199 10.24 -10.23 -18.45
CA ASP A 199 10.62 -11.15 -17.36
C ASP A 199 11.00 -10.41 -16.07
N LEU A 200 11.70 -9.28 -16.21
CA LEU A 200 12.05 -8.42 -15.07
C LEU A 200 10.80 -7.78 -14.48
N LEU A 201 9.87 -7.34 -15.32
CA LEU A 201 8.57 -6.82 -14.87
C LEU A 201 7.78 -7.90 -14.13
N SER A 202 7.69 -9.11 -14.68
CA SER A 202 7.01 -10.24 -14.03
C SER A 202 7.56 -10.53 -12.63
N LEU A 203 8.88 -10.50 -12.47
CA LEU A 203 9.52 -10.67 -11.16
C LEU A 203 9.19 -9.52 -10.20
N LEU A 204 9.33 -8.28 -10.67
CA LEU A 204 9.08 -7.07 -9.87
C LEU A 204 7.61 -6.99 -9.43
N LEU A 205 6.67 -7.23 -10.35
CA LEU A 205 5.24 -7.28 -10.07
C LEU A 205 4.89 -8.36 -9.05
N LYS A 206 5.50 -9.54 -9.16
CA LYS A 206 5.29 -10.63 -8.22
C LYS A 206 5.77 -10.25 -6.80
N GLU A 207 6.99 -9.73 -6.65
CA GLU A 207 7.51 -9.33 -5.34
C GLU A 207 6.67 -8.18 -4.76
N GLN A 208 6.35 -7.17 -5.57
CA GLN A 208 5.53 -6.04 -5.15
C GLN A 208 4.12 -6.47 -4.72
N PHE A 209 3.49 -7.41 -5.44
CA PHE A 209 2.19 -7.96 -5.07
C PHE A 209 2.25 -8.69 -3.73
N ILE A 210 3.27 -9.53 -3.52
CA ILE A 210 3.44 -10.27 -2.26
C ILE A 210 3.66 -9.30 -1.08
N ASP A 211 4.46 -8.26 -1.27
CA ASP A 211 4.73 -7.28 -0.23
C ASP A 211 3.50 -6.39 0.06
N ALA A 212 2.66 -6.15 -0.95
CA ALA A 212 1.42 -5.39 -0.82
C ALA A 212 0.28 -6.15 -0.14
N LEU A 213 0.41 -7.46 0.12
CA LEU A 213 -0.65 -8.23 0.79
C LEU A 213 -0.95 -7.72 2.22
N ASP A 214 -2.22 -7.81 2.60
CA ASP A 214 -2.79 -7.54 3.94
C ASP A 214 -2.12 -8.27 5.10
N SER A 215 -2.25 -9.58 4.99
CA SER A 215 -2.08 -10.49 6.11
C SER A 215 -0.71 -11.15 6.04
N VAL A 216 -0.05 -11.21 7.20
CA VAL A 216 1.22 -11.93 7.36
C VAL A 216 1.03 -13.41 6.99
N ASP A 217 -0.13 -13.99 7.34
CA ASP A 217 -0.46 -15.38 7.00
C ASP A 217 -0.60 -15.58 5.49
N LEU A 218 -1.26 -14.65 4.78
CA LEU A 218 -1.37 -14.64 3.33
C LEU A 218 0.02 -14.51 2.68
N LYS A 219 0.86 -13.61 3.18
CA LYS A 219 2.25 -13.45 2.70
C LYS A 219 3.04 -14.74 2.85
N VAL A 220 3.00 -15.35 4.03
CA VAL A 220 3.74 -16.58 4.32
C VAL A 220 3.24 -17.72 3.41
N GLN A 221 1.93 -17.90 3.29
CA GLN A 221 1.32 -18.94 2.45
C GLN A 221 1.67 -18.76 0.98
N VAL A 222 1.52 -17.54 0.45
CA VAL A 222 1.88 -17.25 -0.94
C VAL A 222 3.38 -17.45 -1.16
N LYS A 223 4.25 -17.01 -0.25
CA LYS A 223 5.71 -17.24 -0.34
C LYS A 223 6.09 -18.73 -0.32
N GLN A 224 5.39 -19.55 0.48
CA GLN A 224 5.63 -21.00 0.55
C GLN A 224 5.36 -21.70 -0.79
N THR A 225 4.38 -21.23 -1.56
CA THR A 225 4.05 -21.80 -2.87
C THR A 225 5.07 -21.46 -3.97
N ARG A 226 6.04 -20.58 -3.70
CA ARG A 226 7.08 -20.11 -4.64
C ARG A 226 6.50 -19.78 -6.03
N PRO A 227 5.58 -18.79 -6.11
CA PRO A 227 4.96 -18.45 -7.39
C PRO A 227 6.01 -17.91 -8.37
N GLY A 228 5.92 -18.35 -9.62
CA GLY A 228 6.79 -17.86 -10.70
C GLY A 228 6.32 -16.55 -11.34
N THR A 229 5.06 -16.17 -11.13
CA THR A 229 4.45 -14.96 -11.71
C THR A 229 3.47 -14.34 -10.72
N MET A 230 3.13 -13.07 -10.92
CA MET A 230 2.13 -12.37 -10.10
C MET A 230 0.76 -13.07 -10.16
N GLN A 231 0.34 -13.55 -11.33
CA GLN A 231 -0.95 -14.24 -11.49
C GLN A 231 -1.01 -15.56 -10.71
N LYS A 232 0.12 -16.29 -10.61
CA LYS A 232 0.22 -17.47 -9.75
C LYS A 232 0.13 -17.10 -8.27
N ALA A 233 0.75 -15.98 -7.86
CA ALA A 233 0.65 -15.46 -6.51
C ALA A 233 -0.80 -15.06 -6.16
N LEU A 234 -1.49 -14.37 -7.08
CA LEU A 234 -2.89 -13.99 -6.97
C LEU A 234 -3.82 -15.20 -6.81
N ALA A 235 -3.66 -16.23 -7.65
CA ALA A 235 -4.47 -17.44 -7.57
C ALA A 235 -4.34 -18.13 -6.20
N ARG A 236 -3.12 -18.20 -5.66
CA ARG A 236 -2.86 -18.78 -4.32
C ARG A 236 -3.42 -17.92 -3.20
N ALA A 237 -3.32 -16.61 -3.31
CA ALA A 237 -3.90 -15.69 -2.34
C ALA A 237 -5.43 -15.82 -2.29
N LEU A 238 -6.10 -15.88 -3.46
CA LEU A 238 -7.56 -16.08 -3.57
C LEU A 238 -8.01 -17.44 -3.01
N GLU A 239 -7.24 -18.49 -3.31
CA GLU A 239 -7.50 -19.84 -2.78
C GLU A 239 -7.46 -19.83 -1.24
N PHE A 240 -6.43 -19.20 -0.65
CA PHE A 240 -6.33 -19.08 0.80
C PHE A 240 -7.43 -18.21 1.41
N GLU A 241 -7.79 -17.09 0.79
CA GLU A 241 -8.94 -16.28 1.23
C GLU A 241 -10.24 -17.09 1.25
N SER A 242 -10.44 -17.97 0.28
CA SER A 242 -11.60 -18.87 0.24
C SER A 242 -11.60 -19.89 1.40
N TYR A 243 -10.43 -20.42 1.77
CA TYR A 243 -10.28 -21.30 2.93
C TYR A 243 -10.53 -20.58 4.25
N VAL A 244 -9.97 -19.38 4.40
CA VAL A 244 -10.18 -18.57 5.61
C VAL A 244 -11.64 -18.16 5.71
N LYS A 245 -12.27 -17.73 4.62
CA LYS A 245 -13.69 -17.32 4.59
C LYS A 245 -14.65 -18.48 4.91
N SER A 246 -14.34 -19.69 4.45
CA SER A 246 -15.12 -20.89 4.81
C SER A 246 -14.88 -21.34 6.25
N SER A 247 -13.66 -21.14 6.78
CA SER A 247 -13.31 -21.50 8.17
C SER A 247 -13.78 -20.48 9.21
N THR A 248 -13.89 -19.20 8.83
CA THR A 248 -14.41 -18.09 9.65
C THR A 248 -15.91 -17.87 9.47
N GLY A 249 -16.58 -18.70 8.66
CA GLY A 249 -18.03 -18.70 8.55
C GLY A 249 -18.64 -18.83 9.92
N ASN A 250 -19.28 -17.75 10.38
CA ASN A 250 -19.98 -17.56 11.65
C ASN A 250 -20.11 -18.85 12.46
N PHE A 251 -19.46 -18.95 13.61
CA PHE A 251 -19.77 -20.03 14.55
C PHE A 251 -21.27 -19.94 14.91
N TRP A 252 -22.09 -20.78 14.27
CA TRP A 252 -23.54 -20.90 14.50
C TRP A 252 -23.86 -21.63 15.81
N GLY A 253 -22.84 -22.09 16.52
CA GLY A 253 -22.96 -22.70 17.84
C GLY A 253 -23.04 -21.67 18.97
N GLU A 254 -23.51 -22.14 20.11
CA GLU A 254 -23.44 -21.40 21.37
C GLU A 254 -22.08 -21.66 22.04
N CYS A 255 -21.44 -20.60 22.53
CA CYS A 255 -20.23 -20.72 23.33
C CYS A 255 -20.48 -21.63 24.54
N TRP A 256 -19.69 -22.69 24.74
CA TRP A 256 -19.87 -23.61 25.87
C TRP A 256 -19.69 -22.95 27.25
N THR A 257 -18.98 -21.83 27.32
CA THR A 257 -18.72 -21.12 28.58
C THR A 257 -19.82 -20.12 28.94
N CYS A 258 -20.38 -19.39 27.98
CA CYS A 258 -21.38 -18.34 28.26
C CYS A 258 -22.72 -18.49 27.52
N ARG A 259 -22.88 -19.54 26.72
CA ARG A 259 -24.01 -19.84 25.82
C ARG A 259 -24.41 -18.74 24.83
N LYS A 260 -23.56 -17.71 24.65
CA LYS A 260 -23.79 -16.69 23.63
C LYS A 260 -23.26 -17.15 22.27
N LYS A 261 -23.97 -16.76 21.20
CA LYS A 261 -23.60 -17.04 19.82
C LYS A 261 -22.50 -16.09 19.35
N GLY A 262 -21.75 -16.48 18.31
CA GLY A 262 -20.79 -15.61 17.64
C GLY A 262 -19.34 -15.62 18.16
N HIS A 263 -18.99 -16.53 19.08
CA HIS A 263 -17.58 -16.77 19.47
C HIS A 263 -17.40 -18.20 20.03
N MET A 264 -16.17 -18.72 20.00
CA MET A 264 -15.83 -20.03 20.58
C MET A 264 -15.52 -19.91 22.08
N SER A 265 -15.60 -21.02 22.82
CA SER A 265 -15.29 -21.07 24.27
C SER A 265 -13.87 -20.56 24.61
N TYR A 266 -12.92 -20.74 23.69
CA TYR A 266 -11.56 -20.23 23.86
C TYR A 266 -11.50 -18.69 23.89
N ASP A 267 -12.29 -18.02 23.04
CA ASP A 267 -12.35 -16.55 22.91
C ASP A 267 -13.41 -15.92 23.82
N CYS A 268 -13.86 -16.65 24.85
CA CYS A 268 -14.98 -16.21 25.67
C CYS A 268 -14.58 -15.08 26.63
N PRO A 269 -15.21 -13.89 26.54
CA PRO A 269 -14.87 -12.73 27.39
C PRO A 269 -15.12 -12.94 28.88
N THR A 270 -15.87 -13.98 29.25
CA THR A 270 -16.19 -14.31 30.65
C THR A 270 -15.24 -15.34 31.25
N ARG A 271 -14.37 -15.97 30.46
CA ARG A 271 -13.52 -17.09 30.92
C ARG A 271 -12.49 -16.68 31.98
N ASN A 272 -11.99 -15.44 31.96
CA ASN A 272 -11.01 -14.94 32.94
C ASN A 272 -11.63 -14.26 34.17
N LYS A 273 -12.97 -14.24 34.30
CA LYS A 273 -13.65 -13.62 35.45
C LYS A 273 -13.98 -14.60 36.57
N GLU A 274 -13.83 -15.90 36.34
CA GLU A 274 -14.15 -16.95 37.32
C GLU A 274 -12.92 -17.39 38.15
N SER A 275 -11.73 -16.84 37.89
CA SER A 275 -10.50 -17.19 38.61
C SER A 275 -10.11 -16.21 39.72
N GLU A 276 -10.94 -15.20 40.02
CA GLU A 276 -10.70 -14.18 41.06
C GLU A 276 -11.76 -14.16 42.18
N ASN A 277 -12.51 -15.25 42.38
CA ASN A 277 -13.46 -15.34 43.50
C ASN A 277 -13.46 -16.72 44.16
#